data_AF-A0A4Q5QWR3-F1
#
_entry.id   AF-A0A4Q5QWR3-F1
#
_cell.length_a   1.000
_cell.length_b   1.000
_cell.length_c   1.000
_cell.angle_alpha   90.00
_cell.angle_beta   90.00
_cell.angle_gamma   90.00
#
_symmetry.space_group_name_H-M   'P 1'
#
loop_
_entity.id
_entity.type
_entity.pdbx_description
1 polymer ?
#
loop_
_entity_poly.entity_id
_entity_poly.type
_entity_poly.pdbx_seq_one_letter_code
_entity_poly.pdbx_strand_id
1 'polypeptide(L)' 'MTYADGRKSTVERALEIARIGTASSIPEIRSQLREEHYENVETETSGLTIKEQLKKLIAGR' A
#
# COMPACT_ATOMS: atom_id res chain seq x y z
N MET A 1 -16.41 -20.47 5.64
CA MET A 1 -16.35 -19.11 6.20
C MET A 1 -15.51 -18.27 5.25
N THR A 2 -16.17 -17.62 4.29
CA THR A 2 -15.54 -16.82 3.23
C THR A 2 -15.38 -15.40 3.75
N TYR A 3 -14.15 -14.98 4.04
CA TYR A 3 -13.85 -13.58 4.38
C TYR A 3 -13.87 -12.76 3.08
N ALA A 4 -15.08 -12.53 2.55
CA ALA A 4 -15.33 -11.55 1.51
C ALA A 4 -15.69 -10.23 2.19
N ASP A 5 -14.76 -9.67 2.97
CA ASP A 5 -14.85 -8.26 3.33
C ASP A 5 -14.36 -7.48 2.11
N GLY A 6 -15.26 -6.75 1.46
CA GLY A 6 -14.98 -5.99 0.25
C GLY A 6 -14.00 -4.83 0.43
N ARG A 7 -13.33 -4.70 1.58
CA ARG A 7 -12.23 -3.75 1.79
C ARG A 7 -10.91 -4.45 1.56
N LYS A 8 -10.21 -4.05 0.50
CA LYS A 8 -8.80 -4.40 0.26
C LYS A 8 -8.00 -4.08 1.52
N SER A 9 -7.17 -5.00 2.00
CA SER A 9 -6.27 -4.72 3.13
C SER A 9 -5.34 -3.54 2.82
N THR A 10 -4.85 -2.85 3.85
CA THR A 10 -3.94 -1.69 3.70
C THR A 10 -2.72 -2.03 2.82
N VAL A 11 -2.18 -3.25 2.95
CA VAL A 11 -1.09 -3.76 2.10
C VAL A 11 -1.51 -3.89 0.63
N GLU A 12 -2.68 -4.48 0.37
CA GLU A 12 -3.18 -4.68 -0.99
C GLU A 12 -3.42 -3.35 -1.69
N ARG A 13 -4.02 -2.38 -0.97
CA ARG A 13 -4.21 -1.03 -1.49
C ARG A 13 -2.87 -0.31 -1.71
N ALA A 14 -1.90 -0.47 -0.82
CA ALA A 14 -0.55 0.10 -0.99
C ALA A 14 0.13 -0.42 -2.27
N LEU A 15 0.04 -1.74 -2.51
CA LEU A 15 0.58 -2.37 -3.72
C LEU A 15 -0.14 -1.90 -4.97
N GLU A 16 -1.45 -1.71 -4.89
CA GLU A 16 -2.26 -1.18 -6.00
C GLU A 16 -1.86 0.27 -6.34
N ILE A 17 -1.75 1.16 -5.35
CA ILE A 17 -1.27 2.54 -5.54
C ILE A 17 0.11 2.55 -6.22
N ALA A 18 1.02 1.70 -5.74
CA ALA A 18 2.35 1.55 -6.34
C ALA A 18 2.30 1.01 -7.78
N ARG A 19 1.38 0.08 -8.09
CA ARG A 19 1.21 -0.51 -9.43
C ARG A 19 0.57 0.44 -10.43
N ILE A 20 -0.48 1.15 -10.03
CA ILE A 20 -1.14 2.16 -10.87
C ILE A 20 -0.19 3.34 -11.09
N GLY A 21 0.70 3.57 -10.11
CA GLY A 21 1.67 4.66 -10.14
C GLY A 21 1.01 6.01 -9.86
N THR A 22 0.00 6.03 -8.98
CA THR A 22 -0.52 7.27 -8.42
C THR A 22 0.40 7.86 -7.35
N ALA A 23 1.42 7.11 -6.91
CA ALA A 23 2.44 7.55 -5.97
C ALA A 23 3.85 7.20 -6.48
N SER A 24 4.80 8.10 -6.26
CA SER A 24 6.21 7.93 -6.66
C SER A 24 7.11 7.57 -5.47
N SER A 25 6.54 7.41 -4.27
CA SER A 25 7.27 7.14 -3.04
C SER A 25 6.41 6.50 -1.97
N ILE A 26 7.02 5.69 -1.08
CA ILE A 26 6.34 5.10 0.08
C ILE A 26 5.61 6.14 0.96
N PRO A 27 6.19 7.29 1.32
CA PRO A 27 5.45 8.33 2.04
C PRO A 27 4.18 8.83 1.31
N GLU A 28 4.19 8.97 -0.01
CA GLU A 28 2.98 9.33 -0.77
C GLU A 28 1.92 8.22 -0.70
N ILE A 29 2.34 6.95 -0.81
CA ILE A 29 1.44 5.81 -0.64
C ILE A 29 0.78 5.84 0.74
N ARG A 30 1.56 6.12 1.78
CA ARG A 30 1.04 6.24 3.15
C ARG A 30 0.05 7.40 3.29
N SER A 31 0.30 8.51 2.60
CA SER A 31 -0.61 9.66 2.58
C SER A 31 -1.95 9.29 1.97
N GLN A 32 -1.94 8.69 0.77
CA GLN A 32 -3.16 8.24 0.09
C GLN A 32 -3.95 7.25 0.93
N LEU A 33 -3.27 6.27 1.54
CA LEU A 33 -3.93 5.31 2.43
C LEU A 33 -4.59 5.99 3.63
N ARG A 34 -3.95 7.01 4.22
CA ARG A 34 -4.54 7.78 5.33
C ARG A 34 -5.74 8.61 4.88
N GLU A 35 -5.69 9.20 3.69
CA GLU A 35 -6.81 9.95 3.10
C GLU A 35 -8.00 9.03 2.78
N GLU A 36 -7.73 7.79 2.41
CA GLU A 36 -8.73 6.75 2.22
C GLU A 36 -9.22 6.10 3.53
N HIS A 37 -8.85 6.66 4.68
CA HIS A 37 -9.21 6.18 6.02
C HIS A 37 -8.74 4.75 6.34
N TYR A 38 -7.64 4.30 5.74
CA TYR A 38 -6.99 3.06 6.15
C TYR A 38 -6.28 3.22 7.50
N GLU A 39 -6.46 2.22 8.35
CA GLU A 39 -5.80 2.14 9.64
C GLU A 39 -4.50 1.34 9.55
N ASN A 40 -3.65 1.48 10.57
CA ASN A 40 -2.40 0.72 10.69
C ASN A 40 -1.43 0.86 9.49
N VAL A 41 -1.56 1.93 8.69
CA VAL A 41 -0.74 2.19 7.50
C VAL A 41 0.76 2.08 7.78
N GLU A 42 1.21 2.61 8.92
CA GLU A 42 2.61 2.52 9.29
C GLU A 42 3.04 1.10 9.62
N THR A 43 2.26 0.36 10.41
CA THR A 43 2.54 -1.06 10.73
C THR A 43 2.59 -1.91 9.47
N GLU A 44 1.57 -1.77 8.62
CA GLU A 44 1.37 -2.59 7.41
C GLU A 44 2.40 -2.29 6.31
N THR A 45 2.87 -1.04 6.22
CA THR A 45 3.87 -0.62 5.21
C THR A 45 5.30 -0.55 5.75
N SER A 46 5.53 -0.81 7.04
CA SER A 46 6.88 -0.82 7.64
C SER A 46 7.54 -2.20 7.59
N GLY A 47 6.79 -3.25 7.28
CA GLY A 47 7.35 -4.58 7.04
C GLY A 47 8.41 -4.56 5.93
N LEU A 48 9.57 -5.17 6.18
CA LEU A 48 10.72 -5.14 5.27
C LEU A 48 10.34 -5.63 3.86
N THR A 49 9.63 -6.76 3.79
CA THR A 49 9.15 -7.39 2.56
C THR A 49 8.18 -6.52 1.78
N ILE A 50 7.26 -5.81 2.45
CA ILE A 50 6.32 -4.89 1.80
C ILE A 50 7.07 -3.68 1.29
N LYS A 51 7.96 -3.11 2.10
CA LYS A 51 8.78 -1.95 1.73
C LYS A 51 9.61 -2.23 0.47
N GLU A 52 10.22 -3.41 0.38
CA GLU A 52 10.95 -3.83 -0.82
C GLU A 52 10.05 -4.01 -2.04
N GLN A 53 8.86 -4.61 -1.88
CA GLN A 53 7.90 -4.74 -2.97
C GLN A 53 7.43 -3.38 -3.49
N LEU A 54 7.05 -2.46 -2.59
CA LEU A 54 6.65 -1.10 -2.97
C LEU A 54 7.78 -0.38 -3.70
N LYS A 55 9.02 -0.46 -3.20
CA LYS A 55 10.18 0.12 -3.89
C LYS A 55 10.40 -0.47 -5.29
N LYS A 56 10.29 -1.79 -5.44
CA LYS A 56 10.44 -2.45 -6.75
C LYS A 56 9.36 -2.03 -7.73
N LEU A 57 8.12 -1.89 -7.28
CA LEU A 57 7.00 -1.45 -8.11
C LEU A 57 7.17 0.02 -8.55
N ILE A 58 7.60 0.88 -7.63
CA ILE A 58 7.84 2.30 -7.91
C ILE A 58 9.05 2.48 -8.85
N ALA A 59 10.14 1.74 -8.62
CA ALA A 59 11.39 1.86 -9.39
C ALA A 59 11.35 1.10 -10.72
N GLY A 60 10.46 0.12 -10.86
CA GLY A 60 10.25 -0.64 -12.10
C GLY A 60 9.28 0.05 -13.08
N ARG A 61 8.91 1.29 -12.78
CA ARG A 61 8.09 2.17 -13.62
C ARG A 61 8.99 3.18 -14.33
#